data_AF-A0A1B7KPK5-F1
#
_entry.id   AF-A0A1B7KPK5-F1
#
_cell.length_a   1.000
_cell.length_b   1.000
_cell.length_c   1.000
_cell.angle_alpha   90.00
_cell.angle_beta   90.00
_cell.angle_gamma   90.00
#
_symmetry.space_group_name_H-M   'P 1'
#
loop_
_entity.id
_entity.type
_entity.pdbx_description
1 polymer ?
#
loop_
_entity_poly.entity_id
_entity_poly.type
_entity_poly.pdbx_seq_one_letter_code
_entity_poly.pdbx_strand_id
1 'polypeptide(L)'
;MKIDIIGDIHGCYAEFVKLTKQLGYEWGMGIPVHPNGRKLGFVGDLTDRGPQSLQTIETVYSLVMENLAYYVPGNHCNKLYRFFLGRNVQITHGLETTVAEYRALPPNDRAIIRQKFMKLYATAPLYARLDNGRLIIAHAGIRQDYIGRTDKKVQTFVLYGDITGKTNPDGTPVRRDWAKHYKGKAWIVYGHTPVKQPRMINHTINIDTGCVFGGALTAFRYPEMEIVSVPSSMPYVPEKFRTFD
;
A
#
# COMPACT_ATOMS: atom_id res chain seq x y z
N MET A 1 18.69 -5.49 -8.49
CA MET A 1 17.79 -5.81 -7.35
C MET A 1 16.60 -6.64 -7.88
N LYS A 2 16.09 -7.64 -7.14
CA LYS A 2 14.85 -8.37 -7.49
C LYS A 2 13.78 -8.16 -6.42
N ILE A 3 12.62 -7.63 -6.80
CA ILE A 3 11.55 -7.26 -5.88
C ILE A 3 10.17 -7.44 -6.54
N ASP A 4 9.20 -7.93 -5.77
CA ASP A 4 7.80 -7.99 -6.16
C ASP A 4 6.99 -7.00 -5.31
N ILE A 5 6.47 -5.95 -5.94
CA ILE A 5 5.83 -4.82 -5.26
C ILE A 5 4.32 -5.00 -5.32
N ILE A 6 3.67 -5.05 -4.16
CA ILE A 6 2.25 -5.34 -3.99
C ILE A 6 1.48 -4.04 -3.77
N GLY A 7 0.33 -3.93 -4.44
CA GLY A 7 -0.64 -2.84 -4.29
C GLY A 7 -1.33 -2.81 -2.92
N ASP A 8 -2.36 -1.97 -2.81
CA ASP A 8 -3.13 -1.75 -1.59
C ASP A 8 -3.84 -3.05 -1.14
N ILE A 9 -3.43 -3.60 0.02
CA ILE A 9 -3.93 -4.88 0.52
C ILE A 9 -5.27 -4.69 1.26
N HIS A 10 -5.39 -3.64 2.06
CA HIS A 10 -6.61 -3.33 2.81
C HIS A 10 -7.19 -4.53 3.58
N GLY A 11 -6.35 -5.31 4.26
CA GLY A 11 -6.78 -6.48 5.03
C GLY A 11 -7.26 -7.68 4.19
N CYS A 12 -7.10 -7.69 2.86
CA CYS A 12 -7.33 -8.85 1.99
C CYS A 12 -6.16 -9.86 2.10
N TYR A 13 -6.00 -10.41 3.32
CA TYR A 13 -4.87 -11.28 3.64
C TYR A 13 -4.90 -12.60 2.86
N ALA A 14 -6.07 -13.16 2.60
CA ALA A 14 -6.21 -14.37 1.79
C ALA A 14 -5.70 -14.18 0.36
N GLU A 15 -6.01 -13.04 -0.27
CA GLU A 15 -5.49 -12.64 -1.58
C GLU A 15 -3.99 -12.39 -1.54
N PHE A 16 -3.46 -11.78 -0.47
CA PHE A 16 -2.02 -11.62 -0.28
C PHE A 16 -1.28 -12.96 -0.22
N VAL A 17 -1.82 -13.94 0.52
CA VAL A 17 -1.29 -15.31 0.55
C VAL A 17 -1.34 -15.96 -0.84
N LYS A 18 -2.46 -15.85 -1.54
CA LYS A 18 -2.62 -16.42 -2.90
C LYS A 18 -1.62 -15.81 -3.88
N LEU A 19 -1.50 -14.47 -3.89
CA LEU A 19 -0.61 -13.74 -4.78
C LEU A 19 0.85 -14.11 -4.55
N THR A 20 1.29 -14.12 -3.29
CA THR A 20 2.68 -14.47 -2.96
C THR A 20 3.00 -15.93 -3.32
N LYS A 21 2.08 -16.87 -3.12
CA LYS A 21 2.25 -18.25 -3.59
C LYS A 21 2.37 -18.32 -5.12
N GLN A 22 1.54 -17.58 -5.86
CA GLN A 22 1.62 -17.51 -7.32
C GLN A 22 2.93 -16.87 -7.81
N LEU A 23 3.50 -15.94 -7.04
CA LEU A 23 4.82 -15.36 -7.28
C LEU A 23 5.99 -16.28 -6.90
N GLY A 24 5.73 -17.46 -6.32
CA GLY A 24 6.75 -18.44 -5.95
C GLY A 24 7.30 -18.29 -4.52
N TYR A 25 6.62 -17.56 -3.63
CA TYR A 25 7.00 -17.48 -2.22
C TYR A 25 6.48 -18.69 -1.44
N GLU A 26 7.33 -19.19 -0.53
CA GLU A 26 7.03 -20.29 0.37
C GLU A 26 6.61 -19.76 1.75
N TRP A 27 5.65 -20.42 2.37
CA TRP A 27 5.03 -19.98 3.64
C TRP A 27 5.40 -20.86 4.84
N GLY A 28 6.47 -21.67 4.74
CA GLY A 28 6.86 -22.66 5.76
C GLY A 28 7.19 -22.08 7.14
N MET A 29 7.51 -20.78 7.22
CA MET A 29 7.84 -20.08 8.47
C MET A 29 6.72 -19.13 8.94
N GLY A 30 5.51 -19.25 8.39
CA GLY A 30 4.38 -18.36 8.70
C GLY A 30 4.46 -16.97 8.03
N ILE A 31 5.54 -16.69 7.30
CA ILE A 31 5.74 -15.51 6.45
C ILE A 31 6.17 -15.96 5.04
N PRO A 32 5.87 -15.18 3.97
CA PRO A 32 6.27 -15.53 2.61
C PRO A 32 7.76 -15.24 2.38
N VAL A 33 8.54 -16.29 2.10
CA VAL A 33 9.96 -16.18 1.76
C VAL A 33 10.22 -16.78 0.38
N HIS A 34 10.91 -16.04 -0.49
CA HIS A 34 11.18 -16.51 -1.84
C HIS A 34 12.52 -17.26 -1.88
N PRO A 35 12.59 -18.50 -2.41
CA PRO A 35 13.82 -19.31 -2.42
C PRO A 35 14.96 -18.65 -3.22
N ASN A 36 14.64 -17.94 -4.31
CA ASN A 36 15.60 -17.16 -5.09
C ASN A 36 15.96 -15.77 -4.49
N GLY A 37 15.63 -15.51 -3.22
CA GLY A 37 16.01 -14.26 -2.52
C GLY A 37 15.32 -12.99 -3.03
N ARG A 38 14.14 -13.11 -3.68
CA ARG A 38 13.33 -11.94 -4.05
C ARG A 38 12.76 -11.29 -2.79
N LYS A 39 12.77 -9.96 -2.74
CA LYS A 39 12.14 -9.19 -1.66
C LYS A 39 10.72 -8.78 -2.02
N LEU A 40 9.89 -8.51 -1.02
CA LEU A 40 8.59 -7.87 -1.23
C LEU A 40 8.71 -6.35 -1.13
N GLY A 41 7.84 -5.62 -1.85
CA GLY A 41 7.60 -4.19 -1.67
C GLY A 41 6.13 -3.94 -1.38
N PHE A 42 5.81 -3.02 -0.49
CA PHE A 42 4.42 -2.66 -0.18
C PHE A 42 4.21 -1.17 -0.40
N VAL A 43 3.22 -0.81 -1.23
CA VAL A 43 2.89 0.61 -1.54
C VAL A 43 2.14 1.31 -0.40
N GLY A 44 1.75 0.61 0.66
CA GLY A 44 1.01 1.15 1.78
C GLY A 44 -0.36 0.50 1.94
N ASP A 45 -1.23 1.17 2.69
CA ASP A 45 -2.63 0.80 2.89
C ASP A 45 -2.86 -0.71 3.13
N LEU A 46 -2.18 -1.18 4.18
CA LEU A 46 -2.22 -2.57 4.64
C LEU A 46 -3.56 -2.93 5.30
N THR A 47 -4.19 -1.95 5.94
CA THR A 47 -5.34 -2.11 6.85
C THR A 47 -6.57 -1.41 6.30
N ASP A 48 -7.65 -1.47 7.08
CA ASP A 48 -8.94 -0.85 6.83
C ASP A 48 -9.73 -1.59 5.74
N ARG A 49 -11.07 -1.60 5.88
CA ARG A 49 -12.07 -2.22 4.98
C ARG A 49 -12.10 -3.75 5.00
N GLY A 50 -11.00 -4.42 4.68
CA GLY A 50 -10.99 -5.88 4.58
C GLY A 50 -10.97 -6.58 5.95
N PRO A 51 -11.13 -7.92 5.94
CA PRO A 51 -11.44 -8.68 7.15
C PRO A 51 -10.24 -9.02 8.04
N GLN A 52 -9.01 -8.98 7.53
CA GLN A 52 -7.81 -9.50 8.21
C GLN A 52 -6.69 -8.46 8.25
N SER A 53 -7.00 -7.28 8.80
CA SER A 53 -6.05 -6.17 8.89
C SER A 53 -4.92 -6.45 9.88
N LEU A 54 -5.22 -7.05 11.04
CA LEU A 54 -4.20 -7.31 12.05
C LEU A 54 -3.22 -8.38 11.60
N GLN A 55 -3.71 -9.45 10.95
CA GLN A 55 -2.83 -10.47 10.38
C GLN A 55 -1.92 -9.88 9.29
N THR A 56 -2.45 -8.98 8.46
CA THR A 56 -1.65 -8.25 7.47
C THR A 56 -0.55 -7.40 8.14
N ILE A 57 -0.87 -6.69 9.23
CA ILE A 57 0.12 -5.94 10.02
C ILE A 57 1.24 -6.85 10.50
N GLU A 58 0.90 -7.99 11.11
CA GLU A 58 1.89 -8.89 11.71
C GLU A 58 2.84 -9.46 10.67
N THR A 59 2.30 -9.95 9.55
CA THR A 59 3.13 -10.53 8.48
C THR A 59 4.04 -9.49 7.85
N VAL A 60 3.52 -8.30 7.53
CA VAL A 60 4.34 -7.22 6.94
C VAL A 60 5.38 -6.71 7.93
N TYR A 61 5.04 -6.60 9.23
CA TYR A 61 6.01 -6.25 10.27
C TYR A 61 7.17 -7.25 10.29
N SER A 62 6.90 -8.55 10.36
CA SER A 62 7.94 -9.58 10.40
C SER A 62 8.84 -9.53 9.15
N LEU A 63 8.25 -9.45 7.95
CA LEU A 63 8.99 -9.33 6.70
C LEU A 63 9.93 -8.12 6.67
N VAL A 64 9.48 -6.96 7.15
CA VAL A 64 10.31 -5.74 7.16
C VAL A 64 11.40 -5.83 8.22
N MET A 65 11.09 -6.33 9.42
CA MET A 65 12.09 -6.49 10.49
C MET A 65 13.18 -7.52 10.15
N GLU A 66 12.84 -8.54 9.36
CA GLU A 66 13.78 -9.55 8.86
C GLU A 66 14.49 -9.12 7.56
N ASN A 67 14.32 -7.86 7.11
CA ASN A 67 14.92 -7.32 5.89
C ASN A 67 14.51 -8.09 4.61
N LEU A 68 13.34 -8.74 4.63
CA LEU A 68 12.76 -9.47 3.49
C LEU A 68 11.81 -8.58 2.66
N ALA A 69 11.41 -7.42 3.19
CA ALA A 69 10.54 -6.48 2.48
C ALA A 69 10.86 -5.01 2.70
N TYR A 70 10.37 -4.17 1.79
CA TYR A 70 10.30 -2.72 1.91
C TYR A 70 8.84 -2.29 2.07
N TYR A 71 8.58 -1.31 2.93
CA TYR A 71 7.25 -0.78 3.20
C TYR A 71 7.29 0.75 3.19
N VAL A 72 6.27 1.35 2.57
CA VAL A 72 5.99 2.79 2.66
C VAL A 72 4.56 2.99 3.17
N PRO A 73 4.29 4.01 4.00
CA PRO A 73 2.96 4.20 4.54
C PRO A 73 2.00 4.83 3.53
N GLY A 74 0.75 4.37 3.52
CA GLY A 74 -0.35 5.04 2.82
C GLY A 74 -1.21 5.91 3.74
N ASN A 75 -2.26 6.53 3.21
CA ASN A 75 -3.10 7.42 4.01
C ASN A 75 -3.92 6.69 5.08
N HIS A 76 -4.35 5.45 4.83
CA HIS A 76 -5.03 4.64 5.84
C HIS A 76 -4.06 4.26 6.95
N CYS A 77 -2.83 3.88 6.60
CA CYS A 77 -1.78 3.64 7.59
C CYS A 77 -1.52 4.86 8.49
N ASN A 78 -1.47 6.07 7.91
CA ASN A 78 -1.31 7.31 8.68
C ASN A 78 -2.50 7.59 9.61
N LYS A 79 -3.73 7.28 9.17
CA LYS A 79 -4.93 7.42 9.98
C LYS A 79 -4.91 6.46 11.17
N LEU A 80 -4.58 5.19 10.94
CA LEU A 80 -4.43 4.18 12.00
C LEU A 80 -3.28 4.51 12.97
N TYR A 81 -2.16 5.03 12.46
CA TYR A 81 -1.04 5.48 13.31
C TYR A 81 -1.47 6.59 14.28
N ARG A 82 -2.24 7.57 13.79
CA ARG A 82 -2.82 8.63 14.61
C ARG A 82 -3.82 8.09 15.64
N PHE A 83 -4.63 7.09 15.27
CA PHE A 83 -5.51 6.40 16.21
C PHE A 83 -4.70 5.76 17.36
N PHE A 84 -3.63 5.03 17.07
CA PHE A 84 -2.79 4.40 18.11
C PHE A 84 -1.95 5.38 18.95
N LEU A 85 -1.72 6.60 18.45
CA LEU A 85 -1.21 7.72 19.24
C LEU A 85 -2.25 8.31 20.22
N GLY A 86 -3.50 7.85 20.20
CA GLY A 86 -4.58 8.39 21.02
C GLY A 86 -5.19 9.69 20.49
N ARG A 87 -4.92 10.06 19.22
CA ARG A 87 -5.52 11.26 18.62
C ARG A 87 -6.99 10.98 18.29
N ASN A 88 -7.83 12.00 18.43
CA ASN A 88 -9.23 11.93 18.02
C ASN A 88 -9.34 11.89 16.48
N VAL A 89 -9.47 10.69 15.90
CA VAL A 89 -9.70 10.48 14.47
C VAL A 89 -11.09 9.88 14.27
N GLN A 90 -11.77 10.28 13.20
CA GLN A 90 -13.05 9.68 12.83
C GLN A 90 -12.86 8.22 12.45
N ILE A 91 -13.64 7.31 13.04
CA ILE A 91 -13.63 5.87 12.74
C ILE A 91 -14.58 5.64 11.56
N THR A 92 -14.07 5.90 10.36
CA THR A 92 -14.81 5.90 9.09
C THR A 92 -13.91 5.49 7.93
N HIS A 93 -14.52 5.23 6.77
CA HIS A 93 -13.87 4.92 5.50
C HIS A 93 -13.03 3.63 5.52
N GLY A 94 -13.36 2.70 6.42
CA GLY A 94 -12.71 1.41 6.56
C GLY A 94 -11.98 1.22 7.89
N LEU A 95 -11.65 2.29 8.61
CA LEU A 95 -10.95 2.19 9.91
C LEU A 95 -11.81 1.42 10.94
N GLU A 96 -13.12 1.48 10.80
CA GLU A 96 -14.09 0.73 11.60
C GLU A 96 -13.80 -0.78 11.66
N THR A 97 -13.39 -1.40 10.55
CA THR A 97 -13.13 -2.84 10.52
C THR A 97 -11.86 -3.20 11.28
N THR A 98 -10.78 -2.46 11.07
CA THR A 98 -9.52 -2.66 11.80
C THR A 98 -9.65 -2.36 13.28
N VAL A 99 -10.39 -1.31 13.65
CA VAL A 99 -10.62 -0.98 15.06
C VAL A 99 -11.51 -2.04 15.73
N ALA A 100 -12.49 -2.61 15.03
CA ALA A 100 -13.30 -3.71 15.54
C ALA A 100 -12.44 -4.97 15.77
N GLU A 101 -11.63 -5.37 14.77
CA GLU A 101 -10.68 -6.49 14.88
C GLU A 101 -9.72 -6.27 16.07
N TYR A 102 -9.18 -5.06 16.19
CA TYR A 102 -8.29 -4.68 17.29
C TYR A 102 -8.97 -4.76 18.66
N ARG A 103 -10.19 -4.24 18.78
CA ARG A 103 -10.90 -4.20 20.08
C ARG A 103 -11.38 -5.58 20.53
N ALA A 104 -11.58 -6.51 19.62
CA ALA A 104 -11.95 -7.89 19.92
C ALA A 104 -10.79 -8.70 20.56
N LEU A 105 -9.54 -8.24 20.41
CA LEU A 105 -8.38 -8.92 20.98
C LEU A 105 -8.26 -8.73 22.51
N PRO A 106 -7.69 -9.72 23.22
CA PRO A 106 -7.23 -9.56 24.60
C PRO A 106 -6.30 -8.35 24.79
N PRO A 107 -6.24 -7.74 25.99
CA PRO A 107 -5.38 -6.58 26.27
C PRO A 107 -3.91 -6.75 25.88
N ASN A 108 -3.33 -7.93 26.11
CA ASN A 108 -1.92 -8.21 25.77
C ASN A 108 -1.70 -8.21 24.25
N ASP A 109 -2.57 -8.89 23.50
CA ASP A 109 -2.47 -8.98 22.04
C ASP A 109 -2.69 -7.61 21.39
N ARG A 110 -3.60 -6.79 21.95
CA ARG A 110 -3.75 -5.38 21.57
C ARG A 110 -2.47 -4.57 21.76
N ALA A 111 -1.74 -4.79 22.85
CA ALA A 111 -0.48 -4.09 23.08
C ALA A 111 0.58 -4.51 22.05
N ILE A 112 0.66 -5.81 21.73
CA ILE A 112 1.60 -6.38 20.76
C ILE A 112 1.34 -5.82 19.35
N ILE A 113 0.10 -5.91 18.86
CA ILE A 113 -0.29 -5.40 17.54
C ILE A 113 0.00 -3.91 17.42
N ARG A 114 -0.38 -3.13 18.45
CA ARG A 114 -0.12 -1.69 18.48
C ARG A 114 1.39 -1.42 18.42
N GLN A 115 2.19 -2.12 19.21
CA GLN A 115 3.65 -1.95 19.21
C GLN A 115 4.25 -2.27 17.84
N LYS A 116 3.88 -3.40 17.23
CA LYS A 116 4.33 -3.82 15.90
C LYS A 116 3.99 -2.76 14.84
N PHE A 117 2.73 -2.35 14.75
CA PHE A 117 2.31 -1.35 13.75
C PHE A 117 2.97 0.01 13.98
N MET A 118 3.03 0.48 15.23
CA MET A 118 3.67 1.76 15.57
C MET A 118 5.15 1.76 15.18
N LYS A 119 5.87 0.66 15.43
CA LYS A 119 7.26 0.51 15.02
C LYS A 119 7.39 0.47 13.50
N LEU A 120 6.60 -0.37 12.82
CA LEU A 120 6.57 -0.47 11.35
C LEU A 120 6.37 0.90 10.69
N TYR A 121 5.37 1.66 11.14
CA TYR A 121 5.07 2.98 10.60
C TYR A 121 6.17 4.01 10.91
N ALA A 122 6.65 4.07 12.16
CA ALA A 122 7.62 5.08 12.57
C ALA A 122 8.99 4.91 11.91
N THR A 123 9.38 3.67 11.57
CA THR A 123 10.66 3.40 10.88
C THR A 123 10.56 3.43 9.36
N ALA A 124 9.34 3.49 8.80
CA ALA A 124 9.15 3.50 7.35
C ALA A 124 9.57 4.85 6.76
N PRO A 125 10.28 4.86 5.61
CA PRO A 125 10.49 6.10 4.88
C PRO A 125 9.16 6.57 4.28
N LEU A 126 9.03 7.88 4.02
CA LEU A 126 7.86 8.44 3.35
C LEU A 126 7.62 7.78 1.98
N TYR A 127 8.70 7.53 1.24
CA TYR A 127 8.74 6.73 0.02
C TYR A 127 10.11 6.04 -0.05
N ALA A 128 10.18 4.87 -0.70
CA ALA A 128 11.41 4.12 -0.81
C ALA A 128 12.18 4.52 -2.08
N ARG A 129 13.49 4.74 -1.96
CA ARG A 129 14.41 4.95 -3.09
C ARG A 129 15.31 3.73 -3.19
N LEU A 130 15.10 2.93 -4.24
CA LEU A 130 15.69 1.60 -4.39
C LEU A 130 16.51 1.53 -5.69
N ASP A 131 17.33 0.49 -5.79
CA ASP A 131 18.14 0.18 -6.98
C ASP A 131 18.93 1.40 -7.51
N ASN A 132 19.67 2.05 -6.60
CA ASN A 132 20.43 3.28 -6.87
C ASN A 132 19.58 4.44 -7.42
N GLY A 133 18.31 4.51 -7.01
CA GLY A 133 17.36 5.55 -7.41
C GLY A 133 16.66 5.28 -8.73
N ARG A 134 16.84 4.09 -9.34
CA ARG A 134 16.10 3.69 -10.55
C ARG A 134 14.66 3.26 -10.27
N LEU A 135 14.37 2.85 -9.02
CA LEU A 135 13.05 2.39 -8.61
C LEU A 135 12.60 3.17 -7.37
N ILE A 136 11.38 3.70 -7.42
CA ILE A 136 10.71 4.39 -6.32
C ILE A 136 9.40 3.69 -6.00
N ILE A 137 9.15 3.46 -4.71
CA ILE A 137 7.85 3.03 -4.21
C ILE A 137 7.27 4.19 -3.40
N ALA A 138 6.09 4.67 -3.79
CA ALA A 138 5.39 5.76 -3.10
C ALA A 138 3.89 5.51 -3.17
N HIS A 139 3.16 5.70 -2.07
CA HIS A 139 1.76 5.29 -1.99
C HIS A 139 0.86 5.91 -3.06
N ALA A 140 0.68 7.23 -3.08
CA ALA A 140 -0.09 7.93 -4.11
C ALA A 140 0.78 8.39 -5.30
N GLY A 141 2.04 7.93 -5.35
CA GLY A 141 3.06 8.37 -6.28
C GLY A 141 3.88 9.57 -5.81
N ILE A 142 4.79 10.04 -6.67
CA ILE A 142 5.66 11.18 -6.38
C ILE A 142 6.14 11.84 -7.68
N ARG A 143 6.16 13.16 -7.71
CA ARG A 143 6.73 13.93 -8.84
C ARG A 143 8.25 13.92 -8.83
N GLN A 144 8.85 14.08 -10.00
CA GLN A 144 10.31 14.11 -10.15
C GLN A 144 10.99 15.18 -9.29
N ASP A 145 10.42 16.39 -9.22
CA ASP A 145 10.96 17.51 -8.43
C ASP A 145 10.82 17.34 -6.90
N TYR A 146 10.11 16.29 -6.47
CA TYR A 146 9.91 15.94 -5.06
C TYR A 146 10.82 14.80 -4.60
N ILE A 147 11.46 14.08 -5.52
CA ILE A 147 12.41 13.01 -5.18
C ILE A 147 13.63 13.61 -4.47
N GLY A 148 13.95 13.07 -3.30
CA GLY A 148 14.98 13.57 -2.38
C GLY A 148 14.47 14.47 -1.26
N ARG A 149 13.19 14.88 -1.28
CA ARG A 149 12.58 15.76 -0.28
C ARG A 149 11.59 15.01 0.62
N THR A 150 11.34 15.55 1.81
CA THR A 150 10.41 14.98 2.82
C THR A 150 9.57 16.06 3.52
N ASP A 151 9.53 17.27 2.98
CA ASP A 151 8.74 18.37 3.55
C ASP A 151 7.22 18.11 3.48
N LYS A 152 6.43 18.90 4.22
CA LYS A 152 4.96 18.71 4.33
C LYS A 152 4.25 18.65 2.99
N LYS A 153 4.75 19.35 1.96
CA LYS A 153 4.16 19.36 0.62
C LYS A 153 4.35 18.01 -0.06
N VAL A 154 5.56 17.44 0.06
CA VAL A 154 5.88 16.09 -0.43
C VAL A 154 5.12 15.03 0.36
N GLN A 155 5.04 15.16 1.69
CA GLN A 155 4.26 14.24 2.52
C GLN A 155 2.79 14.22 2.11
N THR A 156 2.20 15.39 1.87
CA THR A 156 0.81 15.49 1.41
C THR A 156 0.64 14.82 0.06
N PHE A 157 1.56 15.05 -0.88
CA PHE A 157 1.51 14.44 -2.20
C PHE A 157 1.62 12.91 -2.13
N VAL A 158 2.60 12.39 -1.39
CA VAL A 158 2.85 10.94 -1.31
C VAL A 158 1.71 10.18 -0.65
N LEU A 159 1.05 10.79 0.35
CA LEU A 159 -0.08 10.16 1.04
C LEU A 159 -1.43 10.36 0.34
N TYR A 160 -1.65 11.50 -0.35
CA TYR A 160 -2.98 11.89 -0.82
C TYR A 160 -3.05 12.23 -2.32
N GLY A 161 -1.93 12.20 -3.04
CA GLY A 161 -1.82 12.52 -4.46
C GLY A 161 -1.78 14.02 -4.78
N ASP A 162 -1.91 14.36 -6.06
CA ASP A 162 -1.91 15.75 -6.58
C ASP A 162 -3.28 16.42 -6.37
N ILE A 163 -3.56 16.82 -5.13
CA ILE A 163 -4.81 17.47 -4.75
C ILE A 163 -4.89 18.90 -5.30
N THR A 164 -6.08 19.27 -5.79
CA THR A 164 -6.33 20.63 -6.34
C THR A 164 -6.77 21.64 -5.29
N GLY A 165 -7.15 21.18 -4.09
CA GLY A 165 -7.81 21.98 -3.06
C GLY A 165 -9.35 21.96 -3.14
N LYS A 166 -9.94 21.46 -4.23
CA LYS A 166 -11.38 21.24 -4.36
C LYS A 166 -11.79 19.84 -3.87
N THR A 167 -13.06 19.68 -3.53
CA THR A 167 -13.66 18.40 -3.13
C THR A 167 -14.73 17.94 -4.13
N ASN A 168 -14.83 16.62 -4.31
CA ASN A 168 -15.93 15.96 -5.01
C ASN A 168 -17.20 15.99 -4.14
N PRO A 169 -18.39 15.68 -4.71
CA PRO A 169 -19.64 15.59 -3.95
C PRO A 169 -19.61 14.60 -2.77
N ASP A 170 -18.79 13.55 -2.88
CA ASP A 170 -18.58 12.55 -1.82
C ASP A 170 -17.56 13.00 -0.75
N GLY A 171 -17.08 14.24 -0.83
CA GLY A 171 -16.11 14.84 0.10
C GLY A 171 -14.65 14.47 -0.20
N THR A 172 -14.36 13.61 -1.18
CA THR A 172 -12.98 13.24 -1.51
C THR A 172 -12.27 14.38 -2.26
N PRO A 173 -10.93 14.52 -2.16
CA PRO A 173 -10.21 15.54 -2.90
C PRO A 173 -10.26 15.32 -4.41
N VAL A 174 -10.51 16.41 -5.16
CA VAL A 174 -10.29 16.44 -6.61
C VAL A 174 -8.78 16.39 -6.86
N ARG A 175 -8.36 15.41 -7.64
CA ARG A 175 -6.95 15.12 -7.94
C ARG A 175 -6.64 15.28 -9.43
N ARG A 176 -5.45 15.80 -9.73
CA ARG A 176 -4.86 15.82 -11.08
C ARG A 176 -4.18 14.49 -11.40
N ASP A 177 -4.03 14.23 -12.69
CA ASP A 177 -3.27 13.08 -13.18
C ASP A 177 -1.79 13.44 -13.35
N TRP A 178 -1.06 13.48 -12.24
CA TRP A 178 0.36 13.82 -12.22
C TRP A 178 1.21 12.88 -13.09
N ALA A 179 0.76 11.62 -13.23
CA ALA A 179 1.49 10.57 -13.93
C ALA A 179 1.60 10.86 -15.44
N LYS A 180 0.59 11.51 -16.05
CA LYS A 180 0.65 12.04 -17.44
C LYS A 180 1.81 13.00 -17.66
N HIS A 181 2.23 13.73 -16.62
CA HIS A 181 3.25 14.77 -16.71
C HIS A 181 4.62 14.33 -16.17
N TYR A 182 4.74 13.07 -15.71
CA TYR A 182 6.00 12.56 -15.19
C TYR A 182 7.00 12.28 -16.32
N LYS A 183 8.17 12.94 -16.26
CA LYS A 183 9.27 12.82 -17.25
C LYS A 183 10.56 12.26 -16.64
N GLY A 184 10.48 11.74 -15.42
CA GLY A 184 11.66 11.24 -14.69
C GLY A 184 12.13 9.89 -15.22
N LYS A 185 13.43 9.59 -15.01
CA LYS A 185 14.02 8.32 -15.42
C LYS A 185 13.67 7.16 -14.49
N ALA A 186 13.47 7.43 -13.20
CA ALA A 186 13.14 6.41 -12.22
C ALA A 186 11.72 5.87 -12.43
N TRP A 187 11.55 4.56 -12.29
CA TRP A 187 10.25 3.92 -12.24
C TRP A 187 9.55 4.25 -10.92
N ILE A 188 8.32 4.78 -11.00
CA ILE A 188 7.48 5.04 -9.84
C ILE A 188 6.39 3.97 -9.77
N VAL A 189 6.43 3.11 -8.76
CA VAL A 189 5.40 2.10 -8.49
C VAL A 189 4.54 2.60 -7.33
N TYR A 190 3.23 2.68 -7.55
CA TYR A 190 2.30 3.31 -6.62
C TYR A 190 0.91 2.65 -6.64
N GLY A 191 0.04 3.06 -5.71
CA GLY A 191 -1.33 2.58 -5.54
C GLY A 191 -2.30 3.74 -5.28
N HIS A 192 -3.05 3.69 -4.17
CA HIS A 192 -3.94 4.73 -3.63
C HIS A 192 -5.27 4.97 -4.37
N THR A 193 -5.25 5.00 -5.70
CA THR A 193 -6.45 5.26 -6.51
C THR A 193 -6.82 3.98 -7.25
N PRO A 194 -7.90 3.29 -6.85
CA PRO A 194 -8.25 2.01 -7.44
C PRO A 194 -8.54 2.14 -8.94
N VAL A 195 -7.92 1.26 -9.73
CA VAL A 195 -8.11 1.15 -11.19
C VAL A 195 -8.54 -0.26 -11.57
N LYS A 196 -9.32 -0.40 -12.66
CA LYS A 196 -9.81 -1.73 -13.08
C LYS A 196 -8.67 -2.67 -13.51
N GLN A 197 -7.61 -2.10 -14.07
CA GLN A 197 -6.41 -2.80 -14.51
C GLN A 197 -5.20 -1.91 -14.18
N PRO A 198 -4.01 -2.49 -13.96
CA PRO A 198 -2.83 -1.70 -13.66
C PRO A 198 -2.57 -0.66 -14.74
N ARG A 199 -2.31 0.58 -14.32
CA ARG A 199 -2.18 1.71 -15.22
C ARG A 199 -0.72 2.10 -15.35
N MET A 200 -0.11 1.73 -16.47
CA MET A 200 1.24 2.16 -16.83
C MET A 200 1.17 3.41 -17.71
N ILE A 201 1.87 4.47 -17.32
CA ILE A 201 2.01 5.69 -18.12
C ILE A 201 3.36 6.33 -17.83
N ASN A 202 4.12 6.67 -18.88
CA ASN A 202 5.52 7.06 -18.76
C ASN A 202 6.29 6.01 -17.93
N HIS A 203 7.22 6.44 -17.06
CA HIS A 203 7.88 5.56 -16.08
C HIS A 203 7.13 5.49 -14.75
N THR A 204 5.81 5.31 -14.81
CA THR A 204 4.97 5.16 -13.62
C THR A 204 4.00 4.01 -13.81
N ILE A 205 3.67 3.30 -12.74
CA ILE A 205 2.66 2.25 -12.73
C ILE A 205 1.81 2.31 -11.46
N ASN A 206 0.51 2.48 -11.63
CA ASN A 206 -0.49 2.29 -10.58
C ASN A 206 -0.88 0.81 -10.53
N ILE A 207 -0.69 0.16 -9.38
CA ILE A 207 -1.02 -1.25 -9.13
C ILE A 207 -2.10 -1.43 -8.06
N ASP A 208 -2.76 -0.37 -7.62
CA ASP A 208 -3.99 -0.48 -6.84
C ASP A 208 -5.14 -0.90 -7.77
N THR A 209 -5.36 -2.20 -7.85
CA THR A 209 -6.45 -2.81 -8.61
C THR A 209 -7.69 -3.08 -7.74
N GLY A 210 -7.82 -2.37 -6.61
CA GLY A 210 -9.03 -2.35 -5.80
C GLY A 210 -9.39 -3.71 -5.22
N CYS A 211 -8.41 -4.44 -4.66
CA CYS A 211 -8.62 -5.78 -4.09
C CYS A 211 -9.82 -5.80 -3.14
N VAL A 212 -9.86 -4.88 -2.18
CA VAL A 212 -10.94 -4.83 -1.19
C VAL A 212 -12.31 -4.44 -1.77
N PHE A 213 -12.35 -3.95 -3.01
CA PHE A 213 -13.56 -3.58 -3.74
C PHE A 213 -13.94 -4.61 -4.80
N GLY A 214 -13.47 -5.85 -4.65
CA GLY A 214 -13.78 -6.97 -5.54
C GLY A 214 -13.07 -6.93 -6.89
N GLY A 215 -11.99 -6.15 -7.01
CA GLY A 215 -11.10 -6.16 -8.17
C GLY A 215 -10.08 -7.30 -8.07
N ALA A 216 -8.81 -6.95 -8.01
CA ALA A 216 -7.70 -7.90 -7.84
C ALA A 216 -6.69 -7.38 -6.82
N LEU A 217 -5.85 -8.28 -6.28
CA LEU A 217 -4.59 -7.87 -5.67
C LEU A 217 -3.49 -8.05 -6.70
N THR A 218 -2.77 -6.97 -7.00
CA THR A 218 -1.74 -6.94 -8.04
C THR A 218 -0.35 -6.76 -7.44
N ALA A 219 0.60 -7.50 -8.00
CA ALA A 219 2.03 -7.27 -7.86
C ALA A 219 2.66 -6.81 -9.17
N PHE A 220 3.69 -5.98 -9.06
CA PHE A 220 4.61 -5.62 -10.12
C PHE A 220 6.00 -6.16 -9.82
N ARG A 221 6.53 -6.98 -10.73
CA ARG A 221 7.83 -7.64 -10.59
C ARG A 221 8.91 -6.77 -11.22
N TYR A 222 9.96 -6.48 -10.48
CA TYR A 222 11.11 -5.70 -10.95
C TYR A 222 12.40 -6.52 -10.77
N PRO A 223 13.28 -6.60 -11.80
CA PRO A 223 13.33 -5.77 -13.01
C PRO A 223 12.58 -6.35 -14.21
N GLU A 224 11.80 -7.41 -14.04
CA GLU A 224 11.09 -8.11 -15.13
C GLU A 224 10.01 -7.24 -15.79
N MET A 225 9.49 -6.24 -15.05
CA MET A 225 8.40 -5.36 -15.47
C MET A 225 7.08 -6.11 -15.73
N GLU A 226 6.90 -7.24 -15.04
CA GLU A 226 5.74 -8.12 -15.17
C GLU A 226 4.66 -7.78 -14.15
N ILE A 227 3.41 -7.94 -14.55
CA ILE A 227 2.24 -7.77 -13.69
C ILE A 227 1.70 -9.16 -13.38
N VAL A 228 1.50 -9.45 -12.09
CA VAL A 228 0.85 -10.69 -11.62
C VAL A 228 -0.30 -10.27 -10.72
N SER A 229 -1.48 -10.84 -10.92
CA SER A 229 -2.66 -10.51 -10.11
C SER A 229 -3.44 -11.74 -9.73
N VAL A 230 -4.09 -11.69 -8.56
CA VAL A 230 -5.10 -12.67 -8.14
C VAL A 230 -6.46 -11.97 -8.00
N PRO A 231 -7.55 -12.58 -8.49
CA PRO A 231 -8.89 -12.01 -8.32
C PRO A 231 -9.26 -11.96 -6.84
N SER A 232 -9.97 -10.90 -6.46
CA SER A 232 -10.48 -10.73 -5.10
C SER A 232 -11.71 -11.60 -4.87
N SER A 233 -11.86 -12.10 -3.64
CA SER A 233 -13.09 -12.72 -3.15
C SER A 233 -14.09 -11.72 -2.53
N MET A 234 -13.71 -10.44 -2.42
CA MET A 234 -14.56 -9.39 -1.86
C MET A 234 -15.69 -8.99 -2.82
N PRO A 235 -16.83 -8.46 -2.31
CA PRO A 235 -17.89 -7.95 -3.16
C PRO A 235 -17.41 -6.83 -4.11
N TYR A 236 -17.85 -6.89 -5.37
CA TYR A 236 -17.49 -5.89 -6.37
C TYR A 236 -18.21 -4.56 -6.13
N VAL A 237 -17.45 -3.46 -6.06
CA VAL A 237 -17.98 -2.10 -5.86
C VAL A 237 -17.52 -1.20 -7.00
N PRO A 238 -18.28 -1.11 -8.10
CA PRO A 238 -17.84 -0.45 -9.33
C PRO A 238 -17.53 1.05 -9.16
N GLU A 239 -18.23 1.73 -8.25
CA GLU A 239 -18.08 3.17 -8.01
C GLU A 239 -16.72 3.54 -7.39
N LYS A 240 -15.97 2.54 -6.89
CA LYS A 240 -14.63 2.76 -6.30
C LYS A 240 -13.53 2.79 -7.34
N PHE A 241 -13.78 2.34 -8.57
CA PHE A 241 -12.78 2.28 -9.62
C PHE A 241 -12.77 3.56 -10.44
N ARG A 242 -11.60 4.19 -10.54
CA ARG A 242 -11.43 5.42 -11.30
C ARG A 242 -11.05 5.14 -12.75
N THR A 243 -11.65 5.90 -13.65
CA THR A 243 -11.21 6.04 -15.04
C THR A 243 -10.35 7.29 -15.18
N PHE A 244 -9.39 7.22 -16.09
CA PHE A 244 -8.56 8.35 -16.48
C PHE A 244 -8.89 8.64 -17.95
N ASP A 245 -9.15 9.90 -18.26
CA ASP A 245 -9.15 10.39 -19.64
C ASP A 245 -7.73 10.41 -20.21
#